data_AF-A0A2N6PPP5-F1
#
_entry.id   AF-A0A2N6PPP5-F1
#
_cell.length_a   1.000
_cell.length_b   1.000
_cell.length_c   1.000
_cell.angle_alpha   90.00
_cell.angle_beta   90.00
_cell.angle_gamma   90.00
#
_symmetry.space_group_name_H-M   'P 1'
#
loop_
_entity.id
_entity.type
_entity.pdbx_description
1 polymer ?
#
loop_
_entity_poly.entity_id
_entity_poly.type
_entity_poly.pdbx_seq_one_letter_code
_entity_poly.pdbx_strand_id
1 'polypeptide(L)'
;MRITRFLCYFYIKNIQAGEFQIAIAGPSFLQSEIISIENMLPLSGSSVEINSPAFSTGLTELDKQQELSEISMYLDISGMVASSHEMAMLSILNSMLTGIKDSLLGHKLRTQKQWIYSIVSYPIFYSNMTLLKIVTITPTIYKKKLIKTLENNLVNESDLSDELLFYKAKKRVINELYINCEVNKNEYLKTICREKLFDIPSWDSIAEELELISLDELKSFSKKAIIQNRNYHIVIK
;
A
#
# COMPACT_ATOMS: atom_id res chain seq x y z
N MET A 1 17.60 -33.04 -15.19
CA MET A 1 16.74 -33.88 -14.32
C MET A 1 16.39 -33.25 -12.96
N ARG A 2 17.27 -32.51 -12.26
CA ARG A 2 16.96 -31.92 -10.94
C ARG A 2 15.96 -30.75 -10.98
N ILE A 3 16.06 -29.86 -11.96
CA ILE A 3 15.15 -28.70 -12.11
C ILE A 3 13.69 -29.14 -12.37
N THR A 4 13.50 -30.14 -13.24
CA THR A 4 12.16 -30.66 -13.56
C THR A 4 11.47 -31.26 -12.34
N ARG A 5 12.21 -32.01 -11.50
CA ARG A 5 11.67 -32.56 -10.24
C ARG A 5 11.32 -31.46 -9.23
N PHE A 6 12.14 -30.42 -9.13
CA PHE A 6 11.87 -29.28 -8.26
C PHE A 6 10.61 -28.52 -8.68
N LEU A 7 10.46 -28.22 -9.98
CA LEU A 7 9.28 -27.55 -10.51
C LEU A 7 8.00 -28.38 -10.32
N CYS A 8 8.06 -29.70 -10.55
CA CYS A 8 6.93 -30.58 -10.31
C CYS A 8 6.54 -30.60 -8.83
N TYR A 9 7.52 -30.68 -7.92
CA TYR A 9 7.27 -30.60 -6.48
C TYR A 9 6.65 -29.25 -6.08
N PHE A 10 7.17 -28.13 -6.60
CA PHE A 10 6.61 -26.81 -6.35
C PHE A 10 5.17 -26.69 -6.84
N TYR A 11 4.89 -27.15 -8.07
CA TYR A 11 3.55 -27.14 -8.66
C TYR A 11 2.56 -27.99 -7.85
N ILE A 12 2.93 -29.23 -7.51
CA ILE A 12 2.06 -30.10 -6.71
C ILE A 12 1.81 -29.48 -5.34
N LYS A 13 2.86 -29.04 -4.64
CA LYS A 13 2.74 -28.52 -3.26
C LYS A 13 2.00 -27.19 -3.17
N ASN A 14 2.32 -26.23 -4.04
CA ASN A 14 1.84 -24.85 -3.88
C ASN A 14 0.71 -24.46 -4.84
N ILE A 15 0.50 -25.20 -5.95
CA ILE A 15 -0.53 -24.86 -6.94
C ILE A 15 -1.67 -25.88 -6.90
N GLN A 16 -1.40 -27.19 -6.94
CA GLN A 16 -2.46 -28.20 -6.88
C GLN A 16 -2.99 -28.44 -5.46
N ALA A 17 -2.09 -28.52 -4.48
CA ALA A 17 -2.42 -28.73 -3.08
C ALA A 17 -2.42 -27.44 -2.24
N GLY A 18 -2.10 -26.30 -2.85
CA GLY A 18 -2.06 -25.00 -2.18
C GLY A 18 -3.38 -24.24 -2.28
N GLU A 19 -3.42 -23.09 -1.63
CA GLU A 19 -4.55 -22.18 -1.71
C GLU A 19 -4.52 -21.38 -3.02
N PHE A 20 -5.61 -21.39 -3.76
CA PHE A 20 -5.81 -20.56 -4.94
C PHE A 20 -7.20 -19.94 -4.91
N GLN A 21 -7.34 -18.81 -5.60
CA GLN A 21 -8.62 -18.12 -5.72
C GLN A 21 -8.88 -17.76 -7.17
N ILE A 22 -10.14 -17.92 -7.55
CA ILE A 22 -10.63 -17.54 -8.87
C ILE A 22 -11.78 -16.55 -8.63
N ALA A 23 -11.64 -15.34 -9.17
CA ALA A 23 -12.74 -14.39 -9.24
C ALA A 23 -13.29 -14.35 -10.66
N ILE A 24 -14.59 -14.48 -10.79
CA ILE A 24 -15.32 -14.42 -12.06
C ILE A 24 -16.36 -13.31 -11.92
N ALA A 25 -16.36 -12.35 -12.85
CA ALA A 25 -17.38 -11.31 -12.93
C ALA A 25 -18.09 -11.44 -14.29
N GLY A 26 -19.42 -11.55 -14.24
CA GLY A 26 -20.24 -11.73 -15.43
C GLY A 26 -21.73 -11.62 -15.11
N PRO A 27 -22.59 -11.77 -16.13
CA PRO A 27 -24.03 -11.77 -15.94
C PRO A 27 -24.50 -12.87 -15.00
N SER A 28 -25.52 -12.60 -14.19
CA SER A 28 -26.08 -13.54 -13.21
C SER A 28 -26.59 -14.84 -13.83
N PHE A 29 -27.01 -14.82 -15.10
CA PHE A 29 -27.51 -16.02 -15.79
C PHE A 29 -26.43 -17.09 -16.04
N LEU A 30 -25.13 -16.77 -15.89
CA LEU A 30 -24.02 -17.73 -16.02
C LEU A 30 -23.65 -18.43 -14.70
N GLN A 31 -24.44 -18.24 -13.64
CA GLN A 31 -24.12 -18.76 -12.32
C GLN A 31 -24.01 -20.29 -12.30
N SER A 32 -24.86 -20.99 -13.07
CA SER A 32 -24.80 -22.45 -13.21
C SER A 32 -23.47 -22.93 -13.82
N GLU A 33 -22.98 -22.23 -14.83
CA GLU A 33 -21.74 -22.52 -15.53
C GLU A 33 -20.53 -22.24 -14.64
N ILE A 34 -20.59 -21.18 -13.83
CA ILE A 34 -19.57 -20.85 -12.82
C ILE A 34 -19.45 -21.98 -11.79
N ILE A 35 -20.57 -22.44 -11.23
CA ILE A 35 -20.60 -23.57 -10.28
C ILE A 35 -20.03 -24.85 -10.93
N SER A 36 -20.31 -25.07 -12.21
CA SER A 36 -19.74 -26.21 -12.96
C SER A 36 -18.21 -26.14 -13.04
N ILE A 37 -17.65 -24.95 -13.33
CA ILE A 37 -16.21 -24.73 -13.34
C ILE A 37 -15.61 -24.93 -11.95
N GLU A 38 -16.24 -24.39 -10.89
CA GLU A 38 -15.77 -24.55 -9.51
C GLU A 38 -15.63 -26.02 -9.11
N ASN A 39 -16.60 -26.86 -9.50
CA ASN A 39 -16.57 -28.30 -9.22
C ASN A 39 -15.46 -29.07 -9.96
N MET A 40 -14.86 -28.49 -11.01
CA MET A 40 -13.73 -29.08 -11.73
C MET A 40 -12.37 -28.71 -11.12
N LEU A 41 -12.33 -27.76 -10.18
CA LEU A 41 -11.09 -27.27 -9.58
C LEU A 41 -10.59 -28.23 -8.49
N PRO A 42 -9.27 -28.37 -8.31
CA PRO A 42 -8.71 -29.23 -7.27
C PRO A 42 -9.11 -28.74 -5.86
N LEU A 43 -9.67 -29.65 -5.05
CA LEU A 43 -10.25 -29.38 -3.73
C LEU A 43 -9.25 -29.47 -2.56
N SER A 44 -7.99 -29.82 -2.81
CA SER A 44 -7.02 -30.07 -1.75
C SER A 44 -6.41 -28.76 -1.25
N GLY A 45 -6.96 -28.21 -0.16
CA GLY A 45 -6.41 -27.08 0.57
C GLY A 45 -5.50 -27.56 1.71
N SER A 46 -4.21 -27.75 1.42
CA SER A 46 -3.22 -27.67 2.50
C SER A 46 -2.88 -26.20 2.72
N SER A 47 -3.03 -25.72 3.95
CA SER A 47 -2.68 -24.34 4.30
C SER A 47 -1.24 -24.08 3.88
N VAL A 48 -1.00 -23.03 3.11
CA VAL A 48 0.35 -22.65 2.72
C VAL A 48 1.09 -22.17 3.96
N GLU A 49 2.28 -22.70 4.23
CA GLU A 49 3.12 -22.17 5.30
C GLU A 49 3.51 -20.73 4.97
N ILE A 50 2.96 -19.78 5.72
CA ILE A 50 3.28 -18.36 5.60
C ILE A 50 4.44 -18.06 6.54
N ASN A 51 5.58 -17.67 5.97
CA ASN A 51 6.66 -17.08 6.76
C ASN A 51 6.27 -15.66 7.17
N SER A 52 6.28 -15.39 8.47
CA SER A 52 6.02 -14.06 9.01
C SER A 52 7.32 -13.26 9.10
N PRO A 53 7.60 -12.31 8.17
CA PRO A 53 8.76 -11.45 8.27
C PRO A 53 8.68 -10.58 9.53
N ALA A 54 9.84 -10.31 10.13
CA ALA A 54 10.00 -9.29 11.14
C ALA A 54 10.53 -8.00 10.49
N PHE A 55 9.90 -6.86 10.79
CA PHE A 55 10.39 -5.57 10.34
C PHE A 55 11.61 -5.14 11.16
N SER A 56 12.64 -4.63 10.48
CA SER A 56 13.86 -4.13 11.13
C SER A 56 14.09 -2.66 10.80
N THR A 57 14.11 -1.82 11.83
CA THR A 57 14.45 -0.39 11.72
C THR A 57 15.92 -0.23 11.32
N GLY A 58 16.23 0.72 10.44
CA GLY A 58 17.62 0.97 10.05
C GLY A 58 17.81 1.86 8.84
N LEU A 59 19.07 1.98 8.42
CA LEU A 59 19.48 2.67 7.20
C LEU A 59 20.41 1.75 6.41
N THR A 60 20.06 1.49 5.16
CA THR A 60 20.86 0.73 4.20
C THR A 60 21.24 1.63 3.05
N GLU A 61 22.55 1.75 2.79
CA GLU A 61 23.07 2.46 1.62
C GLU A 61 23.67 1.44 0.66
N LEU A 62 23.10 1.35 -0.54
CA LEU A 62 23.67 0.58 -1.63
C LEU A 62 24.67 1.47 -2.35
N ASP A 63 25.96 1.16 -2.19
CA ASP A 63 27.04 2.01 -2.67
C ASP A 63 27.03 2.08 -4.22
N LYS A 64 26.56 3.21 -4.75
CA LYS A 64 26.56 3.52 -6.18
C LYS A 64 27.00 4.97 -6.38
N GLN A 65 28.04 5.16 -7.19
CA GLN A 65 28.42 6.49 -7.66
C GLN A 65 27.40 6.94 -8.71
N GLN A 66 26.42 7.74 -8.27
CA GLN A 66 25.41 8.35 -9.13
C GLN A 66 25.19 9.82 -8.75
N GLU A 67 24.82 10.63 -9.74
CA GLU A 67 24.47 12.05 -9.52
C GLU A 67 23.11 12.21 -8.83
N LEU A 68 22.26 11.20 -8.99
CA LEU A 68 20.93 11.09 -8.40
C LEU A 68 20.93 9.91 -7.43
N SER A 69 20.25 10.08 -6.31
CA SER A 69 19.99 9.00 -5.35
C SER A 69 18.49 8.75 -5.26
N GLU A 70 18.10 7.47 -5.34
CA GLU A 70 16.75 7.04 -4.98
C GLU A 70 16.73 6.75 -3.48
N ILE A 71 15.87 7.45 -2.74
CA ILE A 71 15.68 7.22 -1.31
C ILE A 71 14.28 6.64 -1.10
N SER A 72 14.23 5.45 -0.50
CA SER A 72 13.00 4.77 -0.10
C SER A 72 12.93 4.68 1.42
N MET A 73 11.92 5.29 2.02
CA MET A 73 11.59 5.10 3.44
C MET A 73 10.43 4.11 3.54
N TYR A 74 10.56 3.11 4.38
CA TYR A 74 9.53 2.14 4.73
C TYR A 74 9.13 2.40 6.18
N LEU A 75 7.86 2.64 6.45
CA LEU A 75 7.29 2.80 7.79
C LEU A 75 6.45 1.55 8.09
N ASP A 76 6.73 0.88 9.20
CA ASP A 76 5.90 -0.21 9.68
C ASP A 76 4.66 0.34 10.37
N ILE A 77 3.49 0.07 9.79
CA ILE A 77 2.18 0.47 10.31
C ILE A 77 1.27 -0.74 10.53
N SER A 78 1.85 -1.94 10.64
CA SER A 78 1.12 -3.21 10.74
C SER A 78 0.16 -3.24 11.93
N GLY A 79 0.56 -2.66 13.07
CA GLY A 79 -0.28 -2.58 14.28
C GLY A 79 -1.42 -1.56 14.21
N MET A 80 -1.62 -0.89 13.07
CA MET A 80 -2.60 0.19 12.91
C MET A 80 -3.63 -0.04 11.80
N VAL A 81 -3.48 -1.08 10.99
CA VAL A 81 -4.29 -1.26 9.79
C VAL A 81 -4.82 -2.68 9.76
N ALA A 82 -5.93 -2.88 10.46
CA ALA A 82 -6.62 -4.17 10.57
C ALA A 82 -8.08 -4.10 10.11
N SER A 83 -8.65 -2.89 9.98
CA SER A 83 -10.06 -2.67 9.64
C SER A 83 -10.25 -1.87 8.35
N SER A 84 -11.45 -1.95 7.78
CA SER A 84 -11.90 -1.12 6.66
C SER A 84 -11.72 0.38 6.96
N HIS A 85 -12.05 0.78 8.18
CA HIS A 85 -11.94 2.16 8.65
C HIS A 85 -10.48 2.66 8.65
N GLU A 86 -9.55 1.85 9.15
CA GLU A 86 -8.12 2.19 9.15
C GLU A 86 -7.52 2.20 7.75
N MET A 87 -7.96 1.30 6.87
CA MET A 87 -7.56 1.31 5.46
C MET A 87 -8.09 2.54 4.71
N ALA A 88 -9.31 2.98 5.01
CA ALA A 88 -9.87 4.21 4.49
C ALA A 88 -9.05 5.43 5.00
N MET A 89 -8.72 5.49 6.29
CA MET A 89 -7.83 6.54 6.84
C MET A 89 -6.45 6.54 6.17
N LEU A 90 -5.83 5.37 5.99
CA LEU A 90 -4.54 5.23 5.32
C LEU A 90 -4.60 5.69 3.87
N SER A 91 -5.70 5.40 3.17
CA SER A 91 -5.89 5.82 1.77
C SER A 91 -5.96 7.34 1.65
N ILE A 92 -6.69 8.00 2.56
CA ILE A 92 -6.76 9.47 2.61
C ILE A 92 -5.39 10.06 2.97
N LEU A 93 -4.71 9.51 3.98
CA LEU A 93 -3.37 9.94 4.37
C LEU A 93 -2.38 9.83 3.22
N ASN A 94 -2.33 8.68 2.53
CA ASN A 94 -1.47 8.47 1.37
C ASN A 94 -1.74 9.52 0.27
N SER A 95 -3.01 9.84 0.05
CA SER A 95 -3.40 10.89 -0.89
C SER A 95 -2.95 12.29 -0.44
N MET A 96 -3.06 12.62 0.85
CA MET A 96 -2.56 13.89 1.41
C MET A 96 -1.03 14.01 1.29
N LEU A 97 -0.29 12.92 1.49
CA LEU A 97 1.17 12.91 1.43
C LEU A 97 1.71 13.20 0.04
N THR A 98 1.20 12.50 -0.98
CA THR A 98 1.72 12.57 -2.36
C THR A 98 0.67 12.46 -3.46
N GLY A 99 -0.56 12.05 -3.13
CA GLY A 99 -1.56 11.69 -4.13
C GLY A 99 -2.26 12.87 -4.79
N ILE A 100 -2.16 14.11 -4.31
CA ILE A 100 -2.74 15.27 -5.01
C ILE A 100 -1.69 16.30 -5.43
N LYS A 101 -2.05 17.14 -6.40
CA LYS A 101 -1.27 18.34 -6.69
C LYS A 101 -1.22 19.19 -5.42
N ASP A 102 -0.03 19.71 -5.11
CA ASP A 102 0.23 20.45 -3.87
C ASP A 102 0.01 19.62 -2.59
N SER A 103 0.11 18.29 -2.69
CA SER A 103 0.23 17.38 -1.53
C SER A 103 1.38 17.76 -0.60
N LEU A 104 1.32 17.32 0.66
CA LEU A 104 2.25 17.76 1.71
C LEU A 104 3.72 17.61 1.32
N LEU A 105 4.13 16.41 0.95
CA LEU A 105 5.53 16.13 0.64
C LEU A 105 5.94 16.69 -0.72
N GLY A 106 5.02 16.68 -1.69
CA GLY A 106 5.22 17.32 -2.98
C GLY A 106 5.48 18.81 -2.82
N HIS A 107 4.61 19.52 -2.11
CA HIS A 107 4.76 20.95 -1.89
C HIS A 107 6.02 21.28 -1.08
N LYS A 108 6.24 20.60 0.05
CA LYS A 108 7.35 20.87 0.98
C LYS A 108 8.71 20.57 0.39
N LEU A 109 8.88 19.43 -0.29
CA LEU A 109 10.20 18.97 -0.75
C LEU A 109 10.48 19.35 -2.21
N ARG A 110 9.47 19.29 -3.08
CA ARG A 110 9.62 19.61 -4.51
C ARG A 110 9.38 21.09 -4.79
N THR A 111 8.24 21.64 -4.38
CA THR A 111 7.86 23.02 -4.76
C THR A 111 8.63 24.08 -3.97
N GLN A 112 8.62 24.00 -2.63
CA GLN A 112 9.24 25.00 -1.77
C GLN A 112 10.77 24.87 -1.72
N LYS A 113 11.27 23.64 -1.54
CA LYS A 113 12.70 23.38 -1.31
C LYS A 113 13.48 23.01 -2.57
N GLN A 114 12.82 22.50 -3.60
CA GLN A 114 13.45 22.01 -4.83
C GLN A 114 14.57 20.97 -4.58
N TRP A 115 14.40 20.15 -3.53
CA TRP A 115 15.39 19.12 -3.18
C TRP A 115 15.22 17.82 -3.95
N ILE A 116 14.05 17.61 -4.56
CA ILE A 116 13.68 16.34 -5.17
C ILE A 116 13.05 16.56 -6.54
N TYR A 117 13.19 15.58 -7.43
CA TYR A 117 12.49 15.57 -8.72
C TYR A 117 11.06 15.06 -8.58
N SER A 118 10.90 14.00 -7.79
CA SER A 118 9.63 13.31 -7.57
C SER A 118 9.56 12.73 -6.16
N ILE A 119 8.34 12.58 -5.66
CA ILE A 119 8.04 11.81 -4.46
C ILE A 119 6.69 11.14 -4.62
N VAL A 120 6.62 9.88 -4.21
CA VAL A 120 5.40 9.08 -4.22
C VAL A 120 5.36 8.26 -2.93
N SER A 121 4.16 8.15 -2.36
CA SER A 121 3.88 7.25 -1.25
C SER A 121 2.80 6.25 -1.66
N TYR A 122 2.91 5.04 -1.13
CA TYR A 122 1.90 3.99 -1.27
C TYR A 122 2.02 2.96 -0.15
N PRO A 123 0.89 2.42 0.33
CA PRO A 123 0.91 1.28 1.24
C PRO A 123 1.28 -0.01 0.51
N ILE A 124 1.90 -0.94 1.23
CA ILE A 124 2.23 -2.29 0.81
C ILE A 124 1.63 -3.23 1.85
N PHE A 125 0.78 -4.14 1.40
CA PHE A 125 0.11 -5.11 2.25
C PHE A 125 0.72 -6.49 2.05
N TYR A 126 1.13 -7.09 3.15
CA TYR A 126 1.47 -8.50 3.30
C TYR A 126 0.52 -9.11 4.33
N SER A 127 0.37 -10.43 4.36
CA SER A 127 -0.59 -11.12 5.25
C SER A 127 -0.42 -10.79 6.74
N ASN A 128 0.76 -10.39 7.21
CA ASN A 128 1.03 -10.05 8.60
C ASN A 128 1.76 -8.70 8.78
N MET A 129 1.92 -7.94 7.69
CA MET A 129 2.72 -6.72 7.71
C MET A 129 2.15 -5.69 6.73
N THR A 130 1.94 -4.47 7.23
CA THR A 130 1.53 -3.32 6.41
C THR A 130 2.61 -2.26 6.50
N LEU A 131 3.18 -1.91 5.34
CA LEU A 131 4.20 -0.88 5.23
C LEU A 131 3.67 0.33 4.48
N LEU A 132 3.92 1.53 4.98
CA LEU A 132 3.81 2.74 4.17
C LEU A 132 5.18 3.04 3.57
N LYS A 133 5.27 2.96 2.24
CA LYS A 133 6.51 3.27 1.52
C LYS A 133 6.46 4.67 0.95
N ILE A 134 7.54 5.42 1.13
CA ILE A 134 7.76 6.74 0.52
C ILE A 134 9.03 6.65 -0.31
N VAL A 135 8.92 6.93 -1.62
CA VAL A 135 10.04 6.89 -2.56
C VAL A 135 10.25 8.25 -3.17
N THR A 136 11.50 8.69 -3.24
CA THR A 136 11.87 9.98 -3.82
C THR A 136 13.22 9.91 -4.52
N ILE A 137 13.40 10.77 -5.52
CA ILE A 137 14.65 10.91 -6.26
C ILE A 137 15.21 12.31 -5.99
N THR A 138 16.46 12.36 -5.55
CA THR A 138 17.14 13.60 -5.14
C THR A 138 18.55 13.70 -5.73
N PRO A 139 19.03 14.89 -6.08
CA PRO A 139 20.46 15.13 -6.32
C PRO A 139 21.30 14.76 -5.09
N THR A 140 22.48 14.20 -5.31
CA THR A 140 23.40 13.76 -4.24
C THR A 140 23.73 14.88 -3.23
N ILE A 141 23.74 16.15 -3.67
CA ILE A 141 23.94 17.33 -2.82
C ILE A 141 22.89 17.50 -1.71
N TYR A 142 21.66 17.01 -1.92
CA TYR A 142 20.56 17.13 -0.96
C TYR A 142 20.32 15.85 -0.16
N LYS A 143 20.94 14.72 -0.54
CA LYS A 143 20.78 13.40 0.09
C LYS A 143 20.76 13.45 1.62
N LYS A 144 21.82 13.99 2.24
CA LYS A 144 21.95 14.06 3.72
C LYS A 144 20.84 14.90 4.37
N LYS A 145 20.46 16.03 3.74
CA LYS A 145 19.38 16.91 4.24
C LYS A 145 18.02 16.22 4.13
N LEU A 146 17.81 15.49 3.05
CA LEU A 146 16.57 14.75 2.81
C LEU A 146 16.39 13.62 3.81
N ILE A 147 17.41 12.78 4.03
CA ILE A 147 17.38 11.70 5.03
C ILE A 147 16.99 12.25 6.40
N LYS A 148 17.70 13.28 6.88
CA LYS A 148 17.40 13.91 8.17
C LYS A 148 15.97 14.46 8.25
N THR A 149 15.42 14.93 7.13
CA THR A 149 14.04 15.42 7.05
C THR A 149 13.04 14.27 7.12
N LEU A 150 13.29 13.16 6.41
CA LEU A 150 12.45 11.96 6.47
C LEU A 150 12.39 11.37 7.88
N GLU A 151 13.51 11.37 8.61
CA GLU A 151 13.59 10.81 9.97
C GLU A 151 12.87 11.65 11.04
N ASN A 152 12.95 12.98 10.92
CA ASN A 152 12.58 13.88 12.03
C ASN A 152 11.42 14.82 11.74
N ASN A 153 11.20 15.19 10.49
CA ASN A 153 10.32 16.31 10.11
C ASN A 153 9.55 15.99 8.83
N LEU A 154 9.17 14.74 8.63
CA LEU A 154 8.45 14.31 7.43
C LEU A 154 7.15 15.10 7.31
N VAL A 155 6.33 15.06 8.36
CA VAL A 155 5.07 15.78 8.52
C VAL A 155 4.97 16.32 9.95
N ASN A 156 4.42 17.51 10.12
CA ASN A 156 4.14 18.12 11.43
C ASN A 156 2.63 18.16 11.71
N GLU A 157 2.23 18.40 12.97
CA GLU A 157 0.79 18.42 13.33
C GLU A 157 -0.01 19.52 12.61
N SER A 158 0.63 20.66 12.30
CA SER A 158 0.03 21.73 11.50
C SER A 158 -0.29 21.29 10.08
N ASP A 159 0.58 20.47 9.48
CA ASP A 159 0.42 19.95 8.12
C ASP A 159 -0.82 19.04 8.03
N LEU A 160 -1.16 18.35 9.12
CA LEU A 160 -2.31 17.44 9.22
C LEU A 160 -3.63 18.17 9.53
N SER A 161 -3.59 19.47 9.79
CA SER A 161 -4.78 20.26 10.14
C SER A 161 -5.35 21.04 8.94
N ASP A 162 -4.82 20.82 7.73
CA ASP A 162 -5.30 21.47 6.51
C ASP A 162 -6.60 20.81 6.01
N GLU A 163 -7.73 21.45 6.31
CA GLU A 163 -9.07 21.02 5.87
C GLU A 163 -9.19 20.92 4.34
N LEU A 164 -8.67 21.90 3.61
CA LEU A 164 -8.81 21.93 2.16
C LEU A 164 -8.04 20.76 1.52
N LEU A 165 -6.84 20.48 2.03
CA LEU A 165 -6.05 19.34 1.60
C LEU A 165 -6.76 18.01 1.91
N PHE A 166 -7.32 17.88 3.13
CA PHE A 166 -8.10 16.72 3.53
C PHE A 166 -9.28 16.46 2.60
N TYR A 167 -10.13 17.47 2.35
CA TYR A 167 -11.29 17.30 1.47
C TYR A 167 -10.90 16.96 0.04
N LYS A 168 -9.83 17.57 -0.50
CA LYS A 168 -9.30 17.22 -1.83
C LYS A 168 -8.78 15.80 -1.88
N ALA A 169 -8.06 15.35 -0.85
CA ALA A 169 -7.52 14.01 -0.77
C ALA A 169 -8.63 12.96 -0.65
N LYS A 170 -9.57 13.15 0.28
CA LYS A 170 -10.74 12.28 0.47
C LYS A 170 -11.56 12.17 -0.83
N LYS A 171 -11.88 13.30 -1.46
CA LYS A 171 -12.61 13.31 -2.75
C LYS A 171 -11.85 12.60 -3.87
N ARG A 172 -10.52 12.79 -3.96
CA ARG A 172 -9.71 12.05 -4.94
C ARG A 172 -9.83 10.54 -4.71
N VAL A 173 -9.64 10.09 -3.47
CA VAL A 173 -9.68 8.66 -3.12
C VAL A 173 -11.04 8.07 -3.47
N ILE A 174 -12.14 8.72 -3.10
CA ILE A 174 -13.51 8.28 -3.43
C ILE A 174 -13.74 8.21 -4.94
N ASN A 175 -13.24 9.18 -5.72
CA ASN A 175 -13.38 9.14 -7.17
C ASN A 175 -12.53 8.02 -7.82
N GLU A 176 -11.29 7.86 -7.36
CA GLU A 176 -10.37 6.82 -7.86
C GLU A 176 -10.90 5.43 -7.54
N LEU A 177 -11.52 5.29 -6.37
CA LEU A 177 -12.33 4.18 -5.94
C LEU A 177 -13.39 3.92 -7.05
N TYR A 178 -14.42 4.75 -7.21
CA TYR A 178 -15.52 4.47 -8.17
C TYR A 178 -15.05 4.20 -9.61
N ILE A 179 -14.06 4.93 -10.12
CA ILE A 179 -13.51 4.71 -11.47
C ILE A 179 -12.93 3.31 -11.64
N ASN A 180 -12.22 2.79 -10.63
CA ASN A 180 -11.62 1.46 -10.71
C ASN A 180 -12.69 0.36 -10.77
N CYS A 181 -13.82 0.53 -10.10
CA CYS A 181 -14.94 -0.41 -10.16
C CYS A 181 -15.67 -0.39 -11.51
N GLU A 182 -15.96 0.79 -12.04
CA GLU A 182 -16.81 0.92 -13.23
C GLU A 182 -16.03 0.70 -14.53
N VAL A 183 -14.79 1.22 -14.60
CA VAL A 183 -14.02 1.29 -15.85
C VAL A 183 -12.97 0.18 -15.91
N ASN A 184 -12.37 -0.18 -14.77
CA ASN A 184 -11.23 -1.10 -14.74
C ASN A 184 -11.60 -2.48 -14.17
N LYS A 185 -12.45 -3.21 -14.91
CA LYS A 185 -12.96 -4.54 -14.52
C LYS A 185 -11.86 -5.55 -14.15
N ASN A 186 -10.69 -5.45 -14.77
CA ASN A 186 -9.54 -6.30 -14.46
C ASN A 186 -8.95 -5.99 -13.07
N GLU A 187 -8.85 -4.72 -12.70
CA GLU A 187 -8.39 -4.34 -11.35
C GLU A 187 -9.43 -4.69 -10.30
N TYR A 188 -10.73 -4.52 -10.59
CA TYR A 188 -11.80 -4.96 -9.70
C TYR A 188 -11.70 -6.48 -9.38
N LEU A 189 -11.52 -7.33 -10.39
CA LEU A 189 -11.33 -8.77 -10.19
C LEU A 189 -10.06 -9.11 -9.38
N LYS A 190 -8.96 -8.39 -9.61
CA LYS A 190 -7.72 -8.54 -8.83
C LYS A 190 -7.95 -8.16 -7.36
N THR A 191 -8.73 -7.12 -7.10
CA THR A 191 -9.07 -6.67 -5.74
C THR A 191 -9.86 -7.75 -5.00
N ILE A 192 -10.91 -8.32 -5.60
CA ILE A 192 -11.69 -9.41 -4.99
C ILE A 192 -10.79 -10.60 -4.61
N CYS A 193 -9.86 -10.98 -5.49
CA CYS A 193 -8.92 -12.05 -5.18
C CYS A 193 -7.98 -11.66 -4.03
N ARG A 194 -7.54 -10.41 -3.96
CA ARG A 194 -6.62 -9.94 -2.90
C ARG A 194 -7.30 -9.88 -1.55
N GLU A 195 -8.53 -9.41 -1.48
CA GLU A 195 -9.32 -9.35 -0.24
C GLU A 195 -9.33 -10.70 0.46
N LYS A 196 -9.69 -11.75 -0.28
CA LYS A 196 -9.77 -13.10 0.25
C LYS A 196 -8.39 -13.75 0.43
N LEU A 197 -7.39 -13.48 -0.41
CA LEU A 197 -6.05 -14.10 -0.29
C LEU A 197 -5.23 -13.53 0.87
N PHE A 198 -5.41 -12.23 1.16
CA PHE A 198 -4.59 -11.51 2.14
C PHE A 198 -5.38 -11.11 3.39
N ASP A 199 -6.63 -11.55 3.52
CA ASP A 199 -7.55 -11.17 4.61
C ASP A 199 -7.66 -9.64 4.74
N ILE A 200 -7.78 -8.98 3.59
CA ILE A 200 -7.90 -7.53 3.48
C ILE A 200 -9.39 -7.17 3.45
N PRO A 201 -9.85 -6.16 4.23
CA PRO A 201 -11.21 -5.66 4.19
C PRO A 201 -11.73 -5.42 2.77
N SER A 202 -13.01 -5.74 2.56
CA SER A 202 -13.61 -5.60 1.24
C SER A 202 -13.62 -4.15 0.81
N TRP A 203 -13.51 -3.96 -0.49
CA TRP A 203 -13.42 -2.64 -1.04
C TRP A 203 -14.72 -1.84 -0.85
N ASP A 204 -15.88 -2.50 -0.90
CA ASP A 204 -17.18 -1.89 -0.55
C ASP A 204 -17.19 -1.39 0.90
N SER A 205 -16.65 -2.17 1.84
CA SER A 205 -16.56 -1.75 3.25
C SER A 205 -15.64 -0.53 3.43
N ILE A 206 -14.55 -0.45 2.66
CA ILE A 206 -13.65 0.72 2.68
C ILE A 206 -14.38 1.95 2.11
N ALA A 207 -15.19 1.77 1.06
CA ALA A 207 -15.95 2.85 0.43
C ALA A 207 -16.97 3.47 1.40
N GLU A 208 -17.69 2.65 2.16
CA GLU A 208 -18.63 3.11 3.18
C GLU A 208 -17.94 3.94 4.28
N GLU A 209 -16.74 3.51 4.70
CA GLU A 209 -15.96 4.20 5.73
C GLU A 209 -15.37 5.53 5.25
N LEU A 210 -14.99 5.65 3.97
CA LEU A 210 -14.39 6.86 3.43
C LEU A 210 -15.27 8.08 3.65
N GLU A 211 -16.58 7.96 3.49
CA GLU A 211 -17.53 9.06 3.67
C GLU A 211 -17.67 9.49 5.14
N LEU A 212 -17.46 8.58 6.09
CA LEU A 212 -17.63 8.82 7.52
C LEU A 212 -16.42 9.48 8.18
N ILE A 213 -15.22 9.26 7.64
CA ILE A 213 -13.97 9.76 8.25
C ILE A 213 -13.97 11.28 8.39
N SER A 214 -13.70 11.74 9.60
CA SER A 214 -13.45 13.14 9.95
C SER A 214 -11.96 13.50 9.90
N LEU A 215 -11.67 14.80 9.83
CA LEU A 215 -10.29 15.29 9.87
C LEU A 215 -9.62 14.99 11.22
N ASP A 216 -10.35 15.07 12.33
CA ASP A 216 -9.80 14.86 13.67
C ASP A 216 -9.36 13.40 13.88
N GLU A 217 -10.17 12.44 13.40
CA GLU A 217 -9.82 11.02 13.40
C GLU A 217 -8.56 10.77 12.54
N LEU A 218 -8.55 11.31 11.32
CA LEU A 218 -7.40 11.18 10.43
C LEU A 218 -6.13 11.78 11.05
N LYS A 219 -6.23 12.93 11.72
CA LYS A 219 -5.11 13.57 12.40
C LYS A 219 -4.55 12.69 13.52
N SER A 220 -5.43 12.07 14.32
CA SER A 220 -5.05 11.13 15.37
C SER A 220 -4.32 9.90 14.80
N PHE A 221 -4.88 9.32 13.73
CA PHE A 221 -4.28 8.19 13.01
C PHE A 221 -2.91 8.57 12.43
N SER A 222 -2.83 9.69 11.71
CA SER A 222 -1.61 10.16 11.03
C SER A 222 -0.48 10.49 12.02
N LYS A 223 -0.82 11.03 13.20
CA LYS A 223 0.15 11.29 14.26
C LYS A 223 0.83 10.01 14.73
N LYS A 224 0.07 8.93 14.92
CA LYS A 224 0.62 7.62 15.28
C LYS A 224 1.41 7.00 14.12
N ALA A 225 0.85 7.03 12.91
CA ALA A 225 1.40 6.36 11.73
C ALA A 225 2.73 6.95 11.25
N ILE A 226 2.90 8.27 11.36
CA ILE A 226 4.03 9.00 10.76
C ILE A 226 4.85 9.76 11.79
N ILE A 227 4.22 10.58 12.64
CA ILE A 227 4.96 11.52 13.51
C ILE A 227 5.62 10.80 14.70
N GLN A 228 4.87 9.89 15.32
CA GLN A 228 5.32 9.13 16.48
C GLN A 228 5.98 7.81 16.09
N ASN A 229 5.83 7.37 14.85
CA ASN A 229 6.35 6.10 14.38
C ASN A 229 7.88 6.15 14.22
N ARG A 230 8.58 5.34 15.00
CA ARG A 230 10.04 5.18 14.94
C ARG A 230 10.45 3.84 14.30
N ASN A 231 9.49 3.05 13.86
CA ASN A 231 9.72 1.80 13.15
C ASN A 231 9.84 2.09 11.66
N TYR A 232 11.03 2.52 11.23
CA TYR A 232 11.29 2.81 9.83
C TYR A 232 12.61 2.24 9.31
N HIS A 233 12.65 1.94 8.02
CA HIS A 233 13.87 1.58 7.33
C HIS A 233 14.08 2.50 6.13
N ILE A 234 15.26 3.11 6.00
CA ILE A 234 15.62 3.93 4.85
C ILE A 234 16.60 3.17 3.97
N VAL A 235 16.26 2.98 2.69
CA VAL A 235 17.13 2.42 1.67
C VAL A 235 17.54 3.50 0.70
N ILE A 236 18.83 3.67 0.49
CA ILE A 236 19.43 4.60 -0.47
C ILE A 236 20.02 3.75 -1.60
N LYS A 237 19.67 4.08 -2.84
CA LYS A 237 20.20 3.43 -4.04
C LYS A 237 20.86 4.42 -4.99
#